data_AF-A0A959V3F5-F1
#
_entry.id   AF-A0A959V3F5-F1
#
_cell.length_a   1.000
_cell.length_b   1.000
_cell.length_c   1.000
_cell.angle_alpha   90.00
_cell.angle_beta   90.00
_cell.angle_gamma   90.00
#
_symmetry.space_group_name_H-M   'P 1'
#
loop_
_entity.id
_entity.type
_entity.pdbx_description
1 polymer ?
#
loop_
_entity_poly.entity_id
_entity_poly.type
_entity_poly.pdbx_seq_one_letter_code
_entity_poly.pdbx_strand_id
1 'polypeptide(L)'
;MHPVLRNILAVLAGIVAGWIVNMGLIMLTAKLMPPPAGVDVNDIASINAHIHEYSFAQLLMPFLAHALGTFAAGFVVARFAASRQLVLALALGVFFLLGG
;
A
#
# COMPACT_ATOMS: atom_id res chain seq x y z
N MET A 1 25.67 13.82 -6.97
CA MET A 1 24.39 14.36 -6.47
C MET A 1 24.51 14.64 -4.99
N HIS A 2 23.98 15.78 -4.50
CA HIS A 2 24.03 16.12 -3.08
C HIS A 2 23.27 15.07 -2.24
N PRO A 3 23.82 14.59 -1.10
CA PRO A 3 23.20 13.51 -0.32
C PRO A 3 21.75 13.79 0.12
N VAL A 4 21.45 15.03 0.48
CA VAL A 4 20.08 15.44 0.86
C VAL A 4 19.11 15.31 -0.31
N LEU A 5 19.50 15.81 -1.49
CA LEU A 5 18.68 15.70 -2.70
C LEU A 5 18.43 14.22 -3.06
N ARG A 6 19.47 13.38 -2.95
CA ARG A 6 19.36 11.95 -3.17
C ARG A 6 18.34 11.29 -2.23
N ASN A 7 18.36 11.64 -0.95
CA ASN A 7 17.43 11.09 0.04
C ASN A 7 15.99 11.54 -0.24
N ILE A 8 15.77 12.80 -0.58
CA ILE A 8 14.44 13.32 -0.95
C ILE A 8 13.90 12.56 -2.16
N LEU A 9 14.70 12.41 -3.22
CA LEU A 9 14.29 11.67 -4.41
C LEU A 9 14.01 10.19 -4.10
N ALA A 10 14.82 9.56 -3.24
CA ALA A 10 14.58 8.17 -2.83
C ALA A 10 13.25 8.03 -2.07
N VAL A 11 12.92 8.97 -1.17
CA VAL A 11 11.64 8.97 -0.44
C VAL A 11 10.46 9.15 -1.38
N LEU A 12 10.52 10.13 -2.29
CA LEU A 12 9.47 10.35 -3.30
C LEU A 12 9.28 9.12 -4.19
N ALA A 13 10.39 8.52 -4.67
CA ALA A 13 10.35 7.29 -5.44
C ALA A 13 9.74 6.12 -4.65
N GLY A 14 10.05 6.01 -3.35
CA GLY A 14 9.47 5.01 -2.47
C GLY A 14 7.96 5.16 -2.32
N ILE A 15 7.47 6.38 -2.09
CA ILE A 15 6.02 6.66 -2.01
C ILE A 15 5.33 6.25 -3.31
N VAL A 16 5.86 6.67 -4.46
CA VAL A 16 5.29 6.34 -5.77
C VAL A 16 5.30 4.82 -6.02
N ALA A 17 6.41 4.15 -5.72
CA ALA A 17 6.51 2.70 -5.88
C ALA A 17 5.51 1.94 -4.99
N GLY A 18 5.41 2.32 -3.71
CA GLY A 18 4.45 1.71 -2.80
C GLY A 18 3.00 1.95 -3.22
N TRP A 19 2.68 3.16 -3.68
CA TRP A 19 1.35 3.49 -4.22
C TRP A 19 1.02 2.66 -5.47
N ILE A 20 1.95 2.53 -6.41
CA ILE A 20 1.76 1.70 -7.62
C ILE A 20 1.49 0.24 -7.25
N VAL A 21 2.28 -0.32 -6.33
CA VAL A 21 2.09 -1.72 -5.89
C VAL A 21 0.75 -1.90 -5.18
N ASN A 22 0.39 -1.00 -4.27
CA ASN A 22 -0.87 -1.05 -3.54
C ASN A 22 -2.07 -0.94 -4.50
N MET A 23 -2.14 0.12 -5.29
CA MET A 23 -3.24 0.33 -6.24
C MET A 23 -3.29 -0.77 -7.31
N GLY A 24 -2.13 -1.24 -7.78
CA GLY A 24 -2.05 -2.35 -8.73
C GLY A 24 -2.69 -3.62 -8.17
N LEU A 25 -2.45 -3.95 -6.90
CA LEU A 25 -3.07 -5.09 -6.23
C LEU A 25 -4.57 -4.88 -6.02
N ILE A 26 -5.02 -3.69 -5.61
CA ILE A 26 -6.45 -3.39 -5.46
C ILE A 26 -7.18 -3.51 -6.81
N MET A 27 -6.63 -2.96 -7.88
CA MET A 27 -7.24 -3.03 -9.21
C MET A 27 -7.27 -4.47 -9.76
N LEU A 28 -6.18 -5.21 -9.58
CA LEU A 28 -6.11 -6.60 -10.01
C LEU A 28 -7.13 -7.46 -9.26
N THR A 29 -7.27 -7.25 -7.96
CA THR A 29 -8.21 -8.02 -7.13
C THR A 29 -9.66 -7.67 -7.45
N ALA A 30 -10.00 -6.40 -7.63
CA ALA A 30 -11.34 -6.01 -8.09
C ALA A 30 -11.72 -6.67 -9.43
N LYS A 31 -10.74 -6.95 -10.29
CA LYS A 31 -10.96 -7.65 -11.57
C LYS A 31 -11.09 -9.17 -11.41
N LEU A 32 -10.26 -9.80 -10.57
CA LEU A 32 -10.21 -11.25 -10.41
C LEU A 32 -11.24 -11.79 -9.40
N MET A 33 -11.53 -10.99 -8.37
CA MET A 33 -12.38 -11.30 -7.23
C MET A 33 -13.19 -10.04 -6.88
N PRO A 34 -14.17 -9.66 -7.72
CA PRO A 34 -14.99 -8.47 -7.48
C PRO A 34 -15.71 -8.58 -6.14
N PRO A 35 -16.08 -7.44 -5.52
CA PRO A 35 -16.88 -7.44 -4.29
C PRO A 35 -18.24 -8.15 -4.52
N PRO A 36 -18.90 -8.62 -3.45
CA PRO A 36 -20.23 -9.20 -3.54
C PRO A 36 -21.23 -8.25 -4.21
N ALA A 37 -22.26 -8.82 -4.82
CA ALA A 37 -23.23 -8.06 -5.61
C ALA A 37 -23.98 -7.06 -4.71
N GLY A 38 -24.09 -5.80 -5.15
CA GLY A 38 -24.79 -4.76 -4.40
C GLY A 38 -23.98 -4.09 -3.29
N VAL A 39 -22.72 -4.51 -3.07
CA VAL A 39 -21.85 -3.86 -2.10
C VAL A 39 -21.25 -2.57 -2.65
N ASP A 40 -21.55 -1.45 -2.00
CA ASP A 40 -20.72 -0.25 -2.08
C ASP A 40 -19.50 -0.40 -1.16
N VAL A 41 -18.31 -0.43 -1.75
CA VAL A 41 -17.01 -0.56 -1.06
C VAL A 41 -16.55 0.73 -0.39
N ASN A 42 -17.26 1.85 -0.60
CA ASN A 42 -16.99 3.13 0.08
C ASN A 42 -17.94 3.38 1.26
N ASP A 43 -18.90 2.48 1.50
CA ASP A 43 -19.84 2.57 2.62
C ASP A 43 -19.62 1.42 3.61
N ILE A 44 -19.19 1.76 4.82
CA ILE A 44 -18.94 0.82 5.91
C ILE A 44 -20.23 0.06 6.29
N ALA A 45 -21.40 0.69 6.24
CA ALA A 45 -22.67 0.03 6.57
C ALA A 45 -23.01 -1.05 5.53
N SER A 46 -22.80 -0.74 4.24
CA SER A 46 -22.92 -1.69 3.13
C SER A 46 -21.98 -2.88 3.29
N ILE A 47 -20.69 -2.64 3.59
CA ILE A 47 -19.70 -3.71 3.81
C ILE A 47 -20.12 -4.60 4.99
N ASN A 48 -20.52 -4.02 6.12
CA ASN A 48 -20.90 -4.78 7.30
C ASN A 48 -22.14 -5.65 7.06
N ALA A 49 -23.13 -5.15 6.32
CA ALA A 49 -24.32 -5.93 5.98
C ALA A 49 -24.00 -7.17 5.15
N HIS A 50 -22.97 -7.10 4.29
CA HIS A 50 -22.60 -8.17 3.35
C HIS A 50 -21.29 -8.87 3.71
N ILE A 51 -20.68 -8.59 4.87
CA ILE A 51 -19.35 -9.11 5.23
C ILE A 51 -19.28 -10.64 5.22
N HIS A 52 -20.41 -11.28 5.50
CA HIS A 52 -20.58 -12.73 5.50
C HIS A 52 -20.56 -13.36 4.10
N GLU A 53 -20.72 -12.55 3.04
CA GLU A 53 -20.65 -12.97 1.64
C GLU A 53 -19.22 -12.89 1.10
N TYR A 54 -18.32 -12.20 1.80
CA TYR A 54 -16.92 -12.14 1.40
C TYR A 54 -16.21 -13.46 1.68
N SER A 55 -15.45 -13.93 0.70
CA SER A 55 -14.47 -14.97 0.92
C SER A 55 -13.30 -14.46 1.76
N PHE A 56 -12.64 -15.37 2.48
CA PHE A 56 -11.40 -15.06 3.21
C PHE A 56 -10.35 -14.40 2.30
N ALA A 57 -10.24 -14.84 1.04
CA ALA A 57 -9.32 -14.27 0.08
C ALA A 57 -9.63 -12.78 -0.19
N GLN A 58 -10.90 -12.42 -0.43
CA GLN A 58 -11.31 -11.03 -0.66
C GLN A 58 -11.05 -10.14 0.57
N LEU A 59 -11.24 -10.66 1.79
CA LEU A 59 -10.94 -9.93 3.03
C LEU A 59 -9.43 -9.73 3.26
N LEU A 60 -8.60 -10.68 2.80
CA LEU A 60 -7.14 -10.61 2.96
C LEU A 60 -6.49 -9.61 1.98
N MET A 61 -7.11 -9.38 0.82
CA MET A 61 -6.49 -8.60 -0.26
C MET A 61 -6.10 -7.16 0.12
N PRO A 62 -6.92 -6.37 0.84
CA PRO A 62 -6.50 -5.05 1.29
C PRO A 62 -5.24 -5.10 2.16
N PHE A 63 -5.19 -6.00 3.15
CA PHE A 63 -4.01 -6.16 4.01
C PHE A 63 -2.76 -6.52 3.20
N LEU A 64 -2.91 -7.40 2.21
CA LEU A 64 -1.78 -7.76 1.34
C LEU A 64 -1.34 -6.59 0.46
N ALA A 65 -2.29 -5.81 -0.08
CA ALA A 65 -2.00 -4.61 -0.86
C ALA A 65 -1.21 -3.57 -0.05
N HIS A 66 -1.63 -3.31 1.19
CA HIS A 66 -0.94 -2.39 2.09
C HIS A 66 0.42 -2.92 2.54
N ALA A 67 0.53 -4.20 2.88
CA ALA A 67 1.79 -4.81 3.28
C ALA A 67 2.84 -4.78 2.16
N LEU A 68 2.46 -5.20 0.94
CA LEU A 68 3.37 -5.22 -0.20
C LEU A 68 3.69 -3.82 -0.72
N GLY A 69 2.73 -2.89 -0.68
CA GLY A 69 2.96 -1.47 -0.97
C GLY A 69 3.97 -0.85 -0.02
N THR A 70 3.80 -1.05 1.29
CA THR A 70 4.72 -0.57 2.33
C THR A 70 6.11 -1.19 2.17
N PHE A 71 6.17 -2.49 1.91
CA PHE A 71 7.43 -3.19 1.65
C PHE A 71 8.15 -2.61 0.42
N ALA A 72 7.45 -2.40 -0.69
CA ALA A 72 8.03 -1.81 -1.90
C ALA A 72 8.56 -0.39 -1.63
N ALA A 73 7.80 0.43 -0.91
CA ALA A 73 8.22 1.78 -0.53
C ALA A 73 9.50 1.78 0.31
N GLY A 74 9.53 0.96 1.37
CA GLY A 74 10.69 0.80 2.23
C GLY A 74 11.90 0.24 1.49
N PHE A 75 11.70 -0.76 0.62
CA PHE A 75 12.76 -1.36 -0.19
C PHE A 75 13.41 -0.34 -1.13
N VAL A 76 12.62 0.45 -1.85
CA VAL A 76 13.11 1.51 -2.75
C VAL A 76 13.94 2.53 -1.96
N VAL A 77 13.43 3.03 -0.84
CA VAL A 77 14.17 3.98 0.00
C VAL A 77 15.47 3.38 0.52
N ALA A 78 15.43 2.17 1.07
CA ALA A 78 16.60 1.49 1.62
C ALA A 78 17.69 1.28 0.55
N ARG A 79 17.29 1.02 -0.70
CA ARG A 79 18.21 0.74 -1.80
C ARG A 79 18.85 1.99 -2.41
N PHE A 80 18.12 3.12 -2.43
CA PHE A 80 18.53 4.31 -3.19
C PHE A 80 18.95 5.51 -2.33
N ALA A 81 18.54 5.58 -1.06
CA ALA A 81 18.97 6.64 -0.16
C ALA A 81 20.50 6.65 0.05
N ALA A 82 21.06 7.85 0.16
CA ALA A 82 22.48 8.08 0.41
C ALA A 82 22.86 7.81 1.88
N SER A 83 21.93 8.00 2.81
CA SER A 83 22.16 7.83 4.25
C SER A 83 20.84 7.65 5.01
N ARG A 84 20.92 7.20 6.27
CA ARG A 84 19.76 7.03 7.18
C ARG A 84 18.69 6.07 6.61
N GLN A 85 19.11 5.05 5.87
CA GLN A 85 18.24 4.11 5.15
C GLN A 85 17.16 3.52 6.06
N LEU A 86 17.55 3.03 7.24
CA LEU A 86 16.62 2.44 8.20
C LEU A 86 15.59 3.47 8.69
N VAL A 87 16.02 4.66 9.08
CA VAL A 87 15.13 5.72 9.58
C VAL A 87 14.15 6.16 8.48
N LEU A 88 14.63 6.34 7.25
CA LEU A 88 13.79 6.75 6.13
C LEU A 88 12.81 5.65 5.70
N ALA A 89 13.23 4.38 5.72
CA ALA A 89 12.36 3.25 5.43
C ALA A 89 11.28 3.08 6.50
N LEU A 90 11.63 3.21 7.78
CA LEU A 90 10.66 3.19 8.89
C LEU A 90 9.70 4.39 8.82
N ALA A 91 10.19 5.58 8.45
CA ALA A 91 9.34 6.75 8.24
C ALA A 91 8.29 6.50 7.15
N LEU A 92 8.67 5.83 6.05
CA LEU A 92 7.68 5.39 5.06
C LEU A 92 6.75 4.31 5.58
N GLY A 93 7.24 3.38 6.41
CA GLY A 93 6.38 2.42 7.10
C GLY A 93 5.27 3.10 7.91
N VAL A 94 5.63 4.11 8.70
CA VAL A 94 4.66 4.92 9.46
C VAL A 94 3.75 5.71 8.53
N PHE A 95 4.27 6.32 7.47
CA PHE A 95 3.48 7.07 6.50
C PHE A 95 2.38 6.21 5.85
N PHE A 96 2.72 4.99 5.42
CA PHE A 96 1.74 4.06 4.86
C PHE A 96 0.77 3.52 5.92
N LEU A 97 1.23 3.26 7.15
CA LEU A 97 0.36 2.86 8.25
C LEU A 97 -0.75 3.89 8.56
N LEU A 98 -0.43 5.19 8.42
CA LEU A 98 -1.41 6.27 8.60
C LEU A 98 -2.45 6.34 7.47
N GLY A 99 -2.09 5.90 6.27
CA GLY A 99 -2.99 5.89 5.12
C GLY A 99 -4.03 4.78 5.15
N GLY A 100 -3.86 3.81 6.05
CA GLY A 100 -4.36 2.45 5.81
C GLY A 100 -3.40 1.76 4.87
#